data_AF-A0A6A7RXC1-F1
#
_entry.id   AF-A0A6A7RXC1-F1
#
_cell.length_a   1.000
_cell.length_b   1.000
_cell.length_c   1.000
_cell.angle_alpha   90.00
_cell.angle_beta   90.00
_cell.angle_gamma   90.00
#
_symmetry.space_group_name_H-M   'P 1'
#
loop_
_entity.id
_entity.type
_entity.pdbx_description
1 polymer ?
#
loop_
_entity_poly.entity_id
_entity_poly.type
_entity_poly.pdbx_seq_one_letter_code
_entity_poly.pdbx_strand_id
1 'polypeptide(L)'
;MSPFLARVRLAGLLMAPLLLLACSTTFESKKIDYKTASKSQVPTLEIPPDLTSPTRDDRYAVPDTGGGKGSATYSAYNAERSPEALAQQKSDVLPAVDNARIERAGNERWLVVKGSPDKLWGPVKDFWQETGFVLKLDLPDAGVMETDWAENRAKISQDFIRNILGKV
;
A
#
# COMPACT_ATOMS: atom_id res chain seq x y z
N MET A 1 -52.26 -35.97 4.77
CA MET A 1 -51.39 -34.82 4.46
C MET A 1 -51.45 -33.83 5.61
N SER A 2 -50.35 -33.62 6.34
CA SER A 2 -50.36 -32.93 7.64
C SER A 2 -50.27 -31.40 7.50
N PRO A 3 -51.22 -30.63 8.08
CA PRO A 3 -51.28 -29.16 7.99
C PRO A 3 -50.13 -28.45 8.73
N PHE A 4 -49.39 -29.20 9.54
CA PHE A 4 -48.25 -28.70 10.31
C PHE A 4 -47.07 -28.29 9.41
N LEU A 5 -46.79 -29.07 8.37
CA LEU A 5 -45.75 -28.78 7.39
C LEU A 5 -46.09 -27.55 6.52
N ALA A 6 -47.37 -27.33 6.25
CA ALA A 6 -47.83 -26.16 5.50
C ALA A 6 -47.66 -24.86 6.29
N ARG A 7 -47.94 -24.87 7.60
CA ARG A 7 -47.79 -23.69 8.48
C ARG A 7 -46.33 -23.29 8.68
N VAL A 8 -45.42 -24.26 8.81
CA VAL A 8 -43.97 -24.02 8.93
C VAL A 8 -43.39 -23.43 7.63
N ARG A 9 -43.84 -23.91 6.47
CA ARG A 9 -43.45 -23.37 5.17
C ARG A 9 -43.95 -21.94 4.96
N LEU A 10 -45.19 -21.65 5.36
CA LEU A 10 -45.77 -20.31 5.25
C LEU A 10 -45.05 -19.30 6.16
N ALA A 11 -44.70 -19.71 7.38
CA ALA A 11 -43.94 -18.87 8.30
C ALA A 11 -42.52 -18.58 7.81
N GLY A 12 -41.84 -19.59 7.24
CA GLY A 12 -40.51 -19.41 6.63
C GLY A 12 -40.53 -18.47 5.42
N LEU A 13 -41.58 -18.54 4.59
CA LEU A 13 -41.74 -17.67 3.42
C LEU A 13 -41.97 -16.19 3.80
N LEU A 14 -42.66 -15.95 4.92
CA LEU A 14 -42.92 -14.59 5.43
C LEU A 14 -41.73 -13.96 6.18
N MET A 15 -40.84 -14.76 6.77
CA MET A 15 -39.68 -14.27 7.53
C MET A 15 -38.47 -13.91 6.66
N ALA A 16 -38.31 -14.58 5.50
CA ALA A 16 -37.20 -14.35 4.58
C ALA A 16 -37.10 -12.90 4.03
N PRO A 17 -38.18 -12.21 3.62
CA PRO A 17 -38.05 -10.84 3.10
C PRO A 17 -37.74 -9.78 4.18
N LEU A 18 -38.09 -10.02 5.46
CA LEU A 18 -37.76 -9.09 6.56
C LEU A 18 -36.26 -9.06 6.87
N LEU A 19 -35.56 -10.19 6.70
CA LEU A 19 -34.11 -10.27 6.92
C LEU A 19 -33.30 -9.57 5.82
N LEU A 20 -33.85 -9.44 4.61
CA LEU A 20 -33.16 -8.79 3.48
C LEU A 20 -33.23 -7.24 3.57
N LEU A 21 -34.24 -6.68 4.23
CA LEU A 21 -34.38 -5.23 4.44
C LEU A 21 -33.44 -4.68 5.53
N ALA A 22 -32.86 -5.53 6.37
CA ALA A 22 -31.97 -5.13 7.45
C ALA A 22 -30.52 -4.84 7.00
N CYS A 23 -30.13 -5.20 5.76
CA CYS A 23 -28.75 -5.12 5.30
C CYS A 23 -28.43 -3.86 4.46
N SER A 24 -29.39 -2.92 4.29
CA SER A 24 -29.20 -1.71 3.47
C SER A 24 -29.01 -0.43 4.30
N THR A 25 -28.35 -0.51 5.46
CA THR A 25 -27.89 0.69 6.16
C THR A 25 -26.51 1.08 5.63
N THR A 26 -26.49 1.90 4.58
CA THR A 26 -25.27 2.54 4.08
C THR A 26 -24.82 3.58 5.12
N PHE A 27 -23.99 3.15 6.07
CA PHE A 27 -23.31 4.05 6.99
C PHE A 27 -22.21 4.80 6.24
N GLU A 28 -22.61 5.85 5.51
CA GLU A 28 -21.66 6.79 4.96
C GLU A 28 -21.15 7.68 6.08
N SER A 29 -20.01 7.30 6.65
CA SER A 29 -19.28 8.13 7.60
C SER A 29 -18.98 9.47 6.93
N LYS A 30 -19.58 10.55 7.45
CA LYS A 30 -19.39 11.93 6.95
C LYS A 30 -17.88 12.22 6.86
N LYS A 31 -17.31 12.14 5.65
CA LYS A 31 -15.90 12.48 5.41
C LYS A 31 -15.76 13.97 5.62
N ILE A 32 -14.78 14.37 6.44
CA ILE A 32 -14.48 15.78 6.68
C ILE A 32 -13.86 16.34 5.40
N ASP A 33 -14.51 17.34 4.81
CA ASP A 33 -14.05 17.97 3.57
C ASP A 33 -12.99 19.06 3.88
N TYR A 34 -11.72 18.66 3.82
CA TYR A 34 -10.59 19.57 4.00
C TYR A 34 -10.28 20.40 2.73
N LYS A 35 -10.92 20.12 1.59
CA LYS A 35 -10.66 20.83 0.32
C LYS A 35 -11.31 22.21 0.30
N THR A 36 -12.33 22.44 1.11
CA THR A 36 -12.96 23.76 1.23
C THR A 36 -12.10 24.71 2.08
N ALA A 37 -11.29 24.18 3.00
CA ALA A 37 -10.41 24.97 3.86
C ALA A 37 -9.30 25.67 3.07
N SER A 38 -8.76 25.04 2.02
CA SER A 38 -7.75 25.66 1.14
C SER A 38 -8.31 26.70 0.17
N LYS A 39 -9.63 26.77 -0.02
CA LYS A 39 -10.29 27.86 -0.77
C LYS A 39 -10.44 29.14 0.04
N SER A 40 -10.36 29.06 1.36
CA SER A 40 -10.37 30.23 2.23
C SER A 40 -8.93 30.71 2.39
N GLN A 41 -8.43 31.42 1.37
CA GLN A 41 -7.17 32.16 1.46
C GLN A 41 -7.34 33.20 2.57
N VAL A 42 -6.89 32.86 3.78
CA VAL A 42 -6.97 33.76 4.93
C VAL A 42 -6.17 35.04 4.58
N PRO A 43 -6.76 36.24 4.73
CA PRO A 43 -6.07 37.49 4.42
C PRO A 43 -4.74 37.56 5.18
N THR A 44 -3.66 37.87 4.47
CA THR A 44 -2.37 38.10 5.11
C THR A 44 -2.49 39.34 5.99
N LEU A 45 -2.11 39.20 7.27
CA LEU A 45 -2.17 40.30 8.21
C LEU A 45 -1.23 41.42 7.73
N GLU A 46 -1.78 42.59 7.41
CA GLU A 46 -0.99 43.78 7.07
C GLU A 46 -0.47 44.41 8.36
N ILE A 47 0.85 44.56 8.44
CA ILE A 47 1.54 45.07 9.62
C ILE A 47 1.83 46.56 9.38
N PRO A 48 1.28 47.47 10.19
CA PRO A 48 1.53 48.90 10.04
C PRO A 48 3.00 49.23 10.37
N PRO A 49 3.57 50.31 9.77
CA PRO A 49 5.00 50.61 9.80
C PRO A 49 5.58 50.95 11.18
N ASP A 50 4.76 50.99 12.23
CA ASP A 50 5.12 51.37 13.60
C ASP A 50 5.09 50.17 14.59
N LEU A 51 4.81 48.95 14.10
CA LEU A 51 4.83 47.73 14.90
C LEU A 51 5.78 46.71 14.29
N THR A 52 6.77 46.27 15.08
CA THR A 52 7.68 45.18 14.71
C THR A 52 6.88 43.89 14.50
N SER A 53 7.09 43.23 13.36
CA SER A 53 6.40 41.99 13.01
C SER A 53 6.60 40.90 14.07
N PRO A 54 5.53 40.25 14.56
CA PRO A 54 5.68 39.08 15.42
C PRO A 54 6.38 37.96 14.64
N THR A 55 7.37 37.33 15.27
CA THR A 55 8.06 36.16 14.72
C THR A 55 7.05 35.06 14.40
N ARG A 56 7.06 34.61 13.16
CA ARG A 56 6.25 33.47 12.72
C ARG A 56 6.83 32.22 13.37
N ASP A 57 5.99 31.48 14.09
CA ASP A 57 6.40 30.23 14.75
C ASP A 57 6.52 29.12 13.70
N ASP A 58 7.75 28.63 13.49
CA ASP A 58 8.08 27.61 12.49
C ASP A 58 7.33 26.30 12.69
N ARG A 59 6.76 26.04 13.88
CA ARG A 59 5.94 24.85 14.14
C ARG A 59 4.64 24.81 13.33
N TYR A 60 4.19 25.97 12.85
CA TYR A 60 3.01 26.09 11.98
C TYR A 60 3.40 26.36 10.52
N ALA A 61 4.70 26.35 10.19
CA ALA A 61 5.13 26.38 8.81
C ALA A 61 4.80 25.03 8.18
N VAL A 62 3.86 25.02 7.23
CA VAL A 62 3.65 23.86 6.37
C VAL A 62 4.87 23.77 5.46
N PRO A 63 5.69 22.69 5.54
CA PRO A 63 6.84 22.54 4.67
C PRO A 63 6.37 22.56 3.22
N ASP A 64 7.07 23.30 2.35
CA ASP A 64 6.81 23.33 0.91
C ASP A 64 7.36 22.05 0.26
N THR A 65 6.97 20.89 0.80
CA THR A 65 7.30 19.58 0.25
C THR A 65 6.38 19.33 -0.94
N GLY A 66 6.75 19.90 -2.08
CA GLY A 66 6.08 19.68 -3.37
C GLY A 66 4.96 20.68 -3.66
N GLY A 67 5.34 21.87 -4.14
CA GLY A 67 4.46 22.69 -4.99
C GLY A 67 3.24 23.31 -4.29
N GLY A 68 3.35 23.69 -3.01
CA GLY A 68 2.26 24.22 -2.18
C GLY A 68 1.82 25.66 -2.50
N LYS A 69 1.75 26.03 -3.77
CA LYS A 69 0.93 27.14 -4.29
C LYS A 69 0.21 26.70 -5.56
N GLY A 70 -0.51 25.58 -5.51
CA GLY A 70 -1.28 25.14 -6.67
C GLY A 70 -2.04 23.87 -6.38
N SER A 71 -3.29 23.83 -6.83
CA SER A 71 -4.16 22.66 -6.90
C SER A 71 -3.38 21.35 -7.07
N ALA A 72 -3.66 20.35 -6.21
CA ALA A 72 -3.20 18.98 -6.36
C ALA A 72 -3.79 18.37 -7.65
N THR A 73 -3.15 18.69 -8.79
CA THR A 73 -3.57 18.23 -10.10
C THR A 73 -2.99 16.86 -10.39
N TYR A 74 -3.77 16.02 -11.05
CA TYR A 74 -3.35 14.69 -11.49
C TYR A 74 -2.06 14.72 -12.32
N SER A 75 -1.87 15.75 -13.14
CA SER A 75 -0.65 15.94 -13.94
C SER A 75 0.59 16.17 -13.09
N ALA A 76 0.50 16.97 -12.02
CA ALA A 76 1.61 17.19 -11.09
C ALA A 76 1.97 15.89 -10.34
N TYR A 77 0.96 15.16 -9.88
CA TYR A 77 1.14 13.87 -9.22
C TYR A 77 1.80 12.82 -10.12
N ASN A 78 1.44 12.78 -11.41
CA ASN A 78 2.08 11.87 -12.36
C ASN A 78 3.51 12.29 -12.70
N ALA A 79 3.78 13.59 -12.78
CA ALA A 79 5.12 14.11 -13.02
C ALA A 79 6.07 13.76 -11.86
N GLU A 80 5.59 13.83 -10.61
CA GLU A 80 6.35 13.40 -9.43
C GLU A 80 6.62 11.89 -9.38
N ARG A 81 5.83 11.09 -10.11
CA ARG A 81 5.99 9.63 -10.20
C ARG A 81 6.66 9.15 -11.48
N SER A 82 7.22 10.06 -12.28
CA SER A 82 8.06 9.66 -13.41
C SER A 82 9.32 8.94 -12.90
N PRO A 83 9.91 8.00 -13.66
CA PRO A 83 11.13 7.30 -13.27
C PRO A 83 12.28 8.26 -12.90
N GLU A 84 12.36 9.39 -13.60
CA GLU A 84 13.35 10.44 -13.39
C GLU A 84 13.09 11.20 -12.08
N ALA A 85 11.83 11.49 -11.76
CA ALA A 85 11.43 12.15 -10.52
C ALA A 85 11.58 11.23 -9.29
N LEU A 86 11.27 9.94 -9.43
CA LEU A 86 11.45 8.93 -8.38
C LEU A 86 12.94 8.66 -8.10
N ALA A 87 13.81 8.76 -9.11
CA ALA A 87 15.26 8.67 -8.93
C ALA A 87 15.85 9.91 -8.22
N GLN A 88 15.20 11.08 -8.34
CA GLN A 88 15.56 12.31 -7.65
C GLN A 88 15.00 12.36 -6.22
N GLN A 89 13.89 11.69 -5.95
CA GLN A 89 13.37 11.51 -4.59
C GLN A 89 14.21 10.49 -3.84
N LYS A 90 15.31 10.94 -3.23
CA LYS A 90 15.97 10.22 -2.13
C LYS A 90 14.90 9.95 -1.06
N SER A 91 14.39 8.72 -1.04
CA SER A 91 13.48 8.27 0.00
C SER A 91 14.23 8.36 1.33
N ASP A 92 13.81 9.28 2.20
CA ASP A 92 14.39 9.49 3.55
C ASP A 92 14.26 8.23 4.44
N VAL A 93 13.50 7.24 3.99
CA VAL A 93 13.17 6.00 4.72
C VAL A 93 14.05 4.81 4.30
N LEU A 94 14.71 4.88 3.13
CA LEU A 94 15.57 3.80 2.63
C LEU A 94 17.01 4.32 2.62
N PRO A 95 17.92 3.72 3.42
CA PRO A 95 19.34 4.06 3.36
C PRO A 95 19.85 3.95 1.92
N ALA A 96 20.66 4.91 1.49
CA ALA A 96 21.40 4.78 0.24
C ALA A 96 22.35 3.58 0.36
N VAL A 97 22.11 2.54 -0.43
CA VAL A 97 23.00 1.36 -0.48
C VAL A 97 23.96 1.57 -1.64
N ASP A 98 25.18 2.03 -1.37
CA ASP A 98 26.17 2.41 -2.40
C ASP A 98 26.58 1.27 -3.36
N ASN A 99 26.35 0.03 -2.94
CA ASN A 99 26.80 -1.17 -3.62
C ASN A 99 25.68 -2.02 -4.24
N ALA A 100 24.41 -1.61 -4.12
CA ALA A 100 23.29 -2.35 -4.67
C ALA A 100 22.18 -1.42 -5.19
N ARG A 101 21.61 -1.76 -6.36
CA ARG A 101 20.47 -1.03 -6.93
C ARG A 101 19.48 -2.00 -7.55
N ILE A 102 18.22 -1.61 -7.59
CA ILE A 102 17.16 -2.39 -8.24
C ILE A 102 16.99 -1.86 -9.66
N GLU A 103 16.97 -2.76 -10.64
CA GLU A 103 16.65 -2.45 -12.02
C GLU A 103 15.39 -3.20 -12.46
N ARG A 104 14.74 -2.70 -13.51
CA ARG A 104 13.49 -3.23 -14.02
C ARG A 104 13.44 -3.11 -15.54
N ALA A 105 13.01 -4.17 -16.20
CA ALA A 105 12.62 -4.15 -17.60
C ALA A 105 11.28 -4.88 -17.77
N GLY A 106 10.23 -4.15 -18.17
CA GLY A 106 8.88 -4.71 -18.30
C GLY A 106 8.37 -5.34 -16.99
N ASN A 107 8.20 -6.66 -17.03
CA ASN A 107 7.74 -7.45 -15.87
C ASN A 107 8.89 -8.10 -15.07
N GLU A 108 10.13 -7.95 -15.52
CA GLU A 108 11.30 -8.47 -14.82
C GLU A 108 11.89 -7.39 -13.91
N ARG A 109 12.35 -7.83 -12.74
CA ARG A 109 13.02 -6.98 -11.75
C ARG A 109 14.16 -7.77 -11.14
N TRP A 110 15.34 -7.15 -11.10
CA TRP A 110 16.53 -7.77 -10.55
C TRP A 110 17.31 -6.78 -9.67
N LEU A 111 18.13 -7.33 -8.79
CA LEU A 111 19.05 -6.57 -7.94
C LEU A 111 20.43 -6.62 -8.59
N VAL A 112 21.01 -5.46 -8.88
CA VAL A 112 22.40 -5.33 -9.36
C VAL A 112 23.27 -4.98 -8.17
N VAL A 113 24.20 -5.88 -7.83
CA VAL A 113 25.13 -5.72 -6.71
C VAL A 113 26.56 -5.64 -7.24
N LYS A 114 27.37 -4.73 -6.69
CA LYS A 114 28.81 -4.65 -6.96
C LYS A 114 29.55 -5.68 -6.10
N GLY A 115 30.21 -6.66 -6.72
CA GLY A 115 31.00 -7.67 -6.02
C GLY A 115 31.35 -8.85 -6.93
N SER A 116 32.21 -9.76 -6.45
CA SER A 116 32.47 -11.01 -7.15
C SER A 116 31.37 -12.04 -6.84
N PRO A 117 30.94 -12.87 -7.82
CA PRO A 117 29.91 -13.89 -7.62
C PRO A 117 30.23 -14.84 -6.45
N ASP A 118 31.49 -15.26 -6.31
CA ASP A 118 31.93 -16.21 -5.26
C ASP A 118 31.69 -15.69 -3.84
N LYS A 119 31.76 -14.36 -3.65
CA LYS A 119 31.53 -13.74 -2.34
C LYS A 119 30.05 -13.54 -2.04
N LEU A 120 29.22 -13.47 -3.08
CA LEU A 120 27.78 -13.26 -2.97
C LEU A 120 27.01 -14.57 -2.89
N TRP A 121 27.56 -15.67 -3.43
CA TRP A 121 26.86 -16.94 -3.52
C TRP A 121 26.34 -17.46 -2.18
N GLY A 122 27.23 -17.55 -1.17
CA GLY A 122 26.89 -17.98 0.18
C GLY A 122 25.80 -17.11 0.83
N PRO A 123 26.01 -15.78 0.96
CA PRO A 123 25.01 -14.89 1.53
C PRO A 123 23.65 -14.92 0.83
N VAL A 124 23.62 -15.05 -0.49
CA VAL A 124 22.36 -15.16 -1.25
C VAL A 124 21.66 -16.49 -0.96
N LYS A 125 22.43 -17.58 -0.88
CA LYS A 125 21.92 -18.89 -0.49
C LYS A 125 21.29 -18.87 0.89
N ASP A 126 22.00 -18.31 1.86
CA ASP A 126 21.56 -18.20 3.25
C ASP A 126 20.28 -17.35 3.33
N PHE A 127 20.24 -16.21 2.63
CA PHE A 127 19.06 -15.36 2.55
C PHE A 127 17.81 -16.13 2.10
N TRP A 128 17.91 -16.94 1.05
CA TRP A 128 16.77 -17.73 0.57
C TRP A 128 16.32 -18.76 1.60
N GLN A 129 17.26 -19.47 2.23
CA GLN A 129 16.96 -20.50 3.23
C GLN A 129 16.36 -19.91 4.51
N GLU A 130 16.91 -18.81 5.01
CA GLU A 130 16.41 -18.10 6.20
C GLU A 130 15.02 -17.49 5.96
N THR A 131 14.73 -17.06 4.73
CA THR A 131 13.41 -16.56 4.35
C THR A 131 12.39 -17.70 4.13
N GLY A 132 12.82 -18.96 4.18
CA GLY A 132 11.97 -20.14 4.05
C GLY A 132 11.70 -20.59 2.61
N PHE A 133 12.51 -20.14 1.65
CA PHE A 133 12.46 -20.65 0.28
C PHE A 133 13.25 -21.95 0.16
N VAL A 134 12.69 -22.93 -0.55
CA VAL A 134 13.39 -24.17 -0.89
C VAL A 134 14.19 -23.95 -2.17
N LEU A 135 15.47 -24.29 -2.17
CA LEU A 135 16.30 -24.25 -3.37
C LEU A 135 16.08 -25.52 -4.19
N LYS A 136 15.60 -25.36 -5.43
CA LYS A 136 15.37 -26.43 -6.39
C LYS A 136 16.63 -26.73 -7.22
N LEU A 137 17.40 -25.70 -7.52
CA LEU A 137 18.65 -25.79 -8.28
C LEU A 137 19.72 -24.87 -7.65
N ASP A 138 20.94 -25.38 -7.53
CA ASP A 138 22.11 -24.65 -7.03
C ASP A 138 23.33 -25.04 -7.89
N LEU A 139 23.69 -24.18 -8.84
CA LEU A 139 24.82 -24.35 -9.76
C LEU A 139 25.78 -23.16 -9.65
N PRO A 140 26.74 -23.19 -8.71
CA PRO A 140 27.69 -22.10 -8.49
C PRO A 140 28.53 -21.78 -9.73
N ASP A 141 29.02 -22.81 -10.44
CA ASP A 141 29.88 -22.66 -11.62
C ASP A 141 29.16 -21.94 -12.78
N ALA A 142 27.84 -22.11 -12.89
CA ALA A 142 27.00 -21.45 -13.89
C ALA A 142 26.43 -20.11 -13.39
N GLY A 143 26.56 -19.80 -12.10
CA GLY A 143 25.96 -18.62 -11.48
C GLY A 143 24.42 -18.68 -11.40
N VAL A 144 23.82 -19.87 -11.42
CA VAL A 144 22.35 -20.05 -11.43
C VAL A 144 21.85 -20.71 -10.14
N MET A 145 20.90 -20.06 -9.48
CA MET A 145 20.18 -20.58 -8.32
C MET A 145 18.69 -20.38 -8.52
N GLU A 146 17.92 -21.46 -8.39
CA GLU A 146 16.46 -21.42 -8.58
C GLU A 146 15.76 -21.86 -7.30
N THR A 147 14.81 -21.05 -6.83
CA THR A 147 13.92 -21.39 -5.73
C THR A 147 12.69 -22.11 -6.26
N ASP A 148 12.10 -22.97 -5.45
CA ASP A 148 10.76 -23.46 -5.71
C ASP A 148 9.72 -22.35 -5.46
N TRP A 149 8.49 -22.56 -5.94
CA TRP A 149 7.43 -21.58 -5.82
C TRP A 149 6.92 -21.49 -4.38
N ALA A 150 7.03 -20.31 -3.77
CA ALA A 150 6.51 -20.06 -2.43
C ALA A 150 5.15 -19.34 -2.49
N GLU A 151 4.09 -20.03 -2.07
CA GLU A 151 2.74 -19.45 -1.93
C GLU A 151 2.69 -18.43 -0.79
N ASN A 152 2.59 -17.15 -1.10
CA ASN A 152 2.29 -16.14 -0.10
C ASN A 152 0.80 -16.20 0.30
N ARG A 153 0.48 -16.95 1.38
CA ARG A 153 -0.88 -17.08 1.92
C ARG A 153 -1.30 -15.94 2.86
N ALA A 154 -0.55 -14.84 2.97
CA ALA A 154 -0.83 -13.77 3.94
C ALA A 154 -2.08 -12.92 3.63
N LYS A 155 -2.57 -12.94 2.39
CA LYS A 155 -3.76 -12.16 1.96
C LYS A 155 -5.04 -12.97 1.82
N ILE A 156 -5.02 -14.23 2.22
CA ILE A 156 -6.20 -15.08 2.13
C ILE A 156 -6.98 -14.94 3.44
N SER A 157 -8.16 -14.32 3.39
CA SER A 157 -9.07 -14.29 4.54
C SER A 157 -9.34 -15.72 4.99
N GLN A 158 -9.10 -15.98 6.28
CA GLN A 158 -9.50 -17.21 6.97
C GLN A 158 -11.02 -17.15 7.18
N ASP A 159 -11.78 -17.13 6.09
CA ASP A 159 -13.23 -17.14 6.17
C ASP A 159 -13.70 -18.52 6.62
N PHE A 160 -14.77 -18.54 7.41
CA PHE A 160 -15.43 -19.75 7.90
C PHE A 160 -15.68 -20.79 6.80
N ILE A 161 -15.96 -20.35 5.58
CA ILE A 161 -16.18 -21.18 4.39
C ILE A 161 -14.94 -22.02 4.05
N ARG A 162 -13.73 -21.47 4.21
CA ARG A 162 -12.47 -22.16 3.89
C ARG A 162 -12.08 -23.19 4.95
N ASN A 163 -12.42 -22.94 6.22
CA ASN A 163 -12.22 -23.92 7.31
C ASN A 163 -13.13 -25.15 7.20
N ILE A 164 -14.29 -25.01 6.56
CA ILE A 164 -15.24 -26.12 6.34
C ILE A 164 -14.89 -26.91 5.08
N LEU A 165 -14.48 -26.24 4.00
CA LEU A 165 -14.23 -26.89 2.71
C LEU A 165 -12.77 -27.33 2.50
N GLY A 166 -11.80 -26.72 3.18
CA GLY A 166 -10.38 -27.01 3.00
C GLY A 166 -9.87 -28.24 3.78
N LYS A 167 -10.75 -28.94 4.50
CA LYS A 167 -10.41 -30.11 5.32
C LYS A 167 -10.77 -31.44 4.66
N VAL A 168 -11.06 -31.40 3.35
CA VAL A 168 -11.35 -32.56 2.51
C VAL A 168 -10.32 -32.64 1.39
#